data_AF-A0A321LLC5-F1
#
_entry.id   AF-A0A321LLC5-F1
#
_cell.length_a   1.000
_cell.length_b   1.000
_cell.length_c   1.000
_cell.angle_alpha   90.00
_cell.angle_beta   90.00
_cell.angle_gamma   90.00
#
_symmetry.space_group_name_H-M   'P 1'
#
loop_
_entity.id
_entity.type
_entity.pdbx_description
1 polymer ?
#
loop_
_entity_poly.entity_id
_entity_poly.type
_entity_poly.pdbx_seq_one_letter_code
_entity_poly.pdbx_strand_id
1 'polypeptide(L)'
;MFAFFVPSIFTPLHDTRMEKKTGVTETSKLTPLQWQLMMKCWKMNLRPGQYSWWAPTAWRVGALALWAYKLRKLNGPNFTWPLMMFSDALPESALKMMGKIHLGRPLTLKTRKELIASLKLHYLQYLRSDNGDLPENYEPPSTKPLKAARALPVL
;
A
#
# COMPACT_ATOMS: atom_id res chain seq x y z
N MET A 1 -12.54 11.79 -7.73
CA MET A 1 -12.42 10.31 -7.65
C MET A 1 -11.78 9.97 -6.31
N PHE A 2 -12.48 9.25 -5.43
CA PHE A 2 -11.96 8.82 -4.14
C PHE A 2 -11.53 7.36 -4.25
N ALA A 3 -10.27 7.06 -3.98
CA ALA A 3 -9.73 5.70 -4.01
C ALA A 3 -9.55 5.21 -2.57
N PHE A 4 -10.13 4.06 -2.25
CA PHE A 4 -9.88 3.38 -0.98
C PHE A 4 -8.68 2.46 -1.13
N PHE A 5 -7.67 2.66 -0.30
CA PHE A 5 -6.58 1.69 -0.19
C PHE A 5 -7.05 0.50 0.66
N VAL A 6 -7.34 -0.61 0.00
CA VAL A 6 -7.65 -1.89 0.66
C VAL A 6 -6.42 -2.79 0.54
N PRO A 7 -5.73 -3.10 1.64
CA PRO A 7 -4.63 -4.06 1.61
C PRO A 7 -5.15 -5.41 1.11
N SER A 8 -4.49 -5.98 0.10
CA SER A 8 -4.91 -7.24 -0.54
C SER A 8 -4.96 -8.44 0.42
N ILE A 9 -4.31 -8.34 1.58
CA ILE A 9 -4.44 -9.33 2.64
C ILE A 9 -5.86 -9.46 3.21
N PHE A 10 -6.76 -8.50 2.96
CA PHE A 10 -8.16 -8.56 3.39
C PHE A 10 -9.14 -8.84 2.26
N THR A 11 -8.66 -9.00 1.03
CA THR A 11 -9.50 -9.31 -0.12
C THR A 11 -9.52 -10.83 -0.35
N PRO A 12 -10.70 -11.48 -0.37
CA PRO A 12 -10.82 -12.92 -0.60
C PRO A 12 -10.63 -13.24 -2.09
N LEU A 13 -9.38 -13.19 -2.56
CA LEU A 13 -9.01 -13.55 -3.93
C LEU A 13 -8.55 -15.01 -3.97
N HIS A 14 -8.68 -15.65 -5.14
CA HIS A 14 -8.16 -17.00 -5.38
C HIS A 14 -6.64 -17.03 -5.13
N ASP A 15 -6.15 -18.09 -4.49
CA ASP A 15 -4.73 -18.26 -4.10
C ASP A 15 -4.20 -17.20 -3.11
N THR A 16 -5.08 -16.55 -2.35
CA THR A 16 -4.69 -15.62 -1.29
C THR A 16 -5.04 -16.13 0.09
N ARG A 17 -4.40 -15.55 1.11
CA ARG A 17 -4.59 -15.91 2.52
C ARG A 17 -6.04 -15.80 3.02
N MET A 18 -6.89 -15.05 2.32
CA MET A 18 -8.30 -14.83 2.64
C MET A 18 -9.28 -15.69 1.84
N GLU A 19 -8.81 -16.56 0.95
CA GLU A 19 -9.65 -17.41 0.09
C GLU A 19 -10.67 -18.22 0.91
N LYS A 20 -10.22 -18.84 2.00
CA LYS A 20 -11.07 -19.64 2.90
C LYS A 20 -11.73 -18.83 4.02
N LYS A 21 -11.68 -17.49 3.95
CA LYS A 21 -12.17 -16.56 4.99
C LYS A 21 -11.55 -16.76 6.39
N THR A 22 -10.51 -17.59 6.50
CA THR A 22 -9.77 -17.83 7.74
C THR A 22 -8.65 -16.82 7.97
N GLY A 23 -8.24 -16.04 6.96
CA GLY A 23 -7.13 -15.09 7.05
C GLY A 23 -7.30 -13.98 8.11
N VAL A 24 -8.48 -13.81 8.70
CA VAL A 24 -8.71 -12.93 9.86
C VAL A 24 -8.06 -13.48 11.14
N THR A 25 -7.96 -14.80 11.32
CA THR A 25 -7.26 -15.39 12.49
C THR A 25 -5.73 -15.30 12.35
N GLU A 26 -5.29 -15.11 11.11
CA GLU A 26 -3.92 -15.09 10.68
C GLU A 26 -3.27 -13.69 10.78
N THR A 27 -4.05 -12.66 11.12
CA THR A 27 -3.60 -11.27 11.32
C THR A 27 -2.61 -11.13 12.48
N SER A 28 -2.71 -12.02 13.47
CA SER A 28 -1.76 -12.16 14.58
C SER A 28 -0.31 -12.41 14.12
N LYS A 29 -0.12 -13.01 12.94
CA LYS A 29 1.20 -13.32 12.38
C LYS A 29 1.80 -12.16 11.58
N LEU A 30 1.10 -11.03 11.46
CA LEU A 30 1.62 -9.88 10.71
C LEU A 30 2.78 -9.22 11.43
N THR A 31 3.77 -8.83 10.64
CA THR A 31 4.92 -8.10 11.14
C THR A 31 4.52 -6.67 11.52
N PRO A 32 5.30 -5.99 12.39
CA PRO A 32 5.04 -4.60 12.74
C PRO A 32 4.95 -3.67 11.52
N LEU A 33 5.81 -3.88 10.51
CA LEU A 33 5.82 -3.07 9.29
C LEU A 33 4.58 -3.30 8.44
N GLN A 34 4.12 -4.54 8.32
CA GLN A 34 2.88 -4.86 7.61
C GLN A 34 1.68 -4.19 8.28
N TRP A 35 1.57 -4.27 9.61
CA TRP A 35 0.52 -3.55 10.34
C TRP A 35 0.59 -2.04 10.15
N GLN A 36 1.79 -1.46 10.23
CA GLN A 36 1.99 -0.03 10.06
C GLN A 36 1.54 0.43 8.66
N LEU A 37 1.91 -0.31 7.61
CA LEU A 37 1.49 -0.03 6.23
C LEU A 37 -0.03 0.00 6.12
N MET A 38 -0.70 -1.06 6.58
CA MET A 38 -2.16 -1.18 6.49
C MET A 38 -2.88 -0.05 7.25
N MET A 39 -2.43 0.24 8.46
CA MET A 39 -3.00 1.31 9.28
C MET A 39 -2.81 2.70 8.65
N LYS A 40 -1.66 2.96 8.00
CA LYS A 40 -1.44 4.22 7.26
C LYS A 40 -2.36 4.35 6.06
N CYS A 41 -2.52 3.26 5.29
CA CYS A 41 -3.45 3.22 4.16
C CYS A 41 -4.89 3.52 4.61
N TRP A 42 -5.35 2.86 5.67
CA TRP A 42 -6.68 3.12 6.23
C TRP A 42 -6.82 4.53 6.79
N LYS A 43 -5.78 5.07 7.45
CA LYS A 43 -5.81 6.45 7.96
C LYS A 43 -6.05 7.46 6.84
N MET A 44 -5.41 7.24 5.68
CA MET A 44 -5.61 8.09 4.51
C MET A 44 -7.05 8.01 4.00
N ASN A 45 -7.68 6.83 4.05
CA ASN A 45 -9.08 6.66 3.65
C ASN A 45 -10.08 7.37 4.59
N LEU A 46 -9.74 7.59 5.87
CA LEU A 46 -10.66 8.19 6.84
C LEU A 46 -10.79 9.71 6.70
N ARG A 47 -9.79 10.38 6.09
CA ARG A 47 -9.72 11.85 6.08
C ARG A 47 -10.97 12.48 5.44
N PRO A 48 -11.53 11.98 4.32
CA PRO A 48 -12.75 12.55 3.77
C PRO A 48 -14.03 12.20 4.55
N GLY A 49 -13.97 11.32 5.55
CA GLY A 49 -15.12 11.00 6.41
C GLY A 49 -15.21 11.85 7.69
N GLN A 50 -14.18 12.65 7.99
CA GLN A 50 -14.05 13.38 9.26
C GLN A 50 -14.36 14.89 9.13
N TYR A 51 -15.37 15.27 8.35
CA TYR A 51 -15.75 16.68 8.17
C TYR A 51 -16.35 17.33 9.45
N SER A 52 -16.84 16.54 10.40
CA SER A 52 -17.41 17.06 11.66
C SER A 52 -16.32 17.34 12.70
N TRP A 53 -16.47 18.44 13.45
CA TRP A 53 -15.49 18.88 14.46
C TRP A 53 -15.25 17.84 15.58
N TRP A 54 -16.25 17.02 15.92
CA TRP A 54 -16.16 16.00 16.96
C TRP A 54 -15.69 14.63 16.42
N ALA A 55 -15.68 14.43 15.10
CA ALA A 55 -15.37 13.14 14.48
C ALA A 55 -13.96 12.62 14.85
N PRO A 56 -12.89 13.45 14.93
CA PRO A 56 -11.58 12.99 15.37
C PRO A 56 -11.59 12.41 16.79
N THR A 57 -12.32 13.04 17.71
CA THR A 57 -12.41 12.61 19.11
C THR A 57 -13.16 11.29 19.23
N ALA A 58 -14.34 11.19 18.60
CA ALA A 58 -15.11 9.95 18.62
C ALA A 58 -14.35 8.80 17.95
N TRP A 59 -13.64 9.08 16.86
CA TRP A 59 -12.79 8.10 16.20
C TRP A 59 -11.71 7.56 17.12
N ARG A 60 -10.98 8.46 17.80
CA ARG A 60 -9.92 8.09 18.74
C ARG A 60 -10.46 7.22 19.88
N VAL A 61 -11.53 7.67 20.54
CA VAL A 61 -12.14 6.96 21.66
C VAL A 61 -12.69 5.60 21.22
N GLY A 62 -13.44 5.56 20.12
CA GLY A 62 -14.01 4.33 19.58
C GLY A 62 -12.95 3.30 19.18
N ALA A 63 -11.86 3.74 18.55
CA ALA A 63 -10.75 2.86 18.18
C ALA A 63 -10.06 2.25 19.41
N LEU A 64 -9.83 3.05 20.46
CA LEU A 64 -9.23 2.58 21.72
C LEU A 64 -10.16 1.62 22.47
N ALA A 65 -11.46 1.92 22.51
CA ALA A 65 -12.46 1.04 23.12
C ALA A 65 -12.52 -0.33 22.41
N LEU A 66 -12.60 -0.34 21.08
CA LEU A 66 -12.59 -1.58 20.29
C LEU A 66 -11.28 -2.37 20.43
N TRP A 67 -10.15 -1.68 20.57
CA TRP A 67 -8.87 -2.30 20.83
C TRP A 67 -8.80 -3.00 22.18
N ALA A 68 -9.21 -2.31 23.23
CA ALA A 68 -9.26 -2.87 24.58
C ALA A 68 -10.19 -4.08 24.62
N TYR A 69 -11.36 -3.96 23.99
CA TYR A 69 -12.39 -5.00 23.97
C TYR A 69 -11.98 -6.25 23.19
N LYS A 70 -11.49 -6.10 21.94
CA LYS A 70 -11.31 -7.25 21.03
C LYS A 70 -10.04 -7.20 20.19
N LEU A 71 -9.70 -6.05 19.59
CA LEU A 71 -8.69 -6.04 18.54
C LEU A 71 -7.28 -6.36 19.06
N ARG A 72 -6.94 -5.99 20.31
CA ARG A 72 -5.63 -6.32 20.88
C ARG A 72 -5.37 -7.83 20.97
N LYS A 73 -6.42 -8.61 21.25
CA LYS A 73 -6.33 -10.07 21.37
C LYS A 73 -6.37 -10.74 19.99
N LEU A 74 -7.22 -10.23 19.09
CA LEU A 74 -7.38 -10.78 17.75
C LEU A 74 -6.14 -10.58 16.87
N ASN A 75 -5.58 -9.36 16.87
CA ASN A 75 -4.54 -8.95 15.93
C ASN A 75 -3.11 -9.14 16.49
N GLY A 76 -2.98 -9.57 17.74
CA GLY A 76 -1.68 -9.87 18.37
C GLY A 76 -0.87 -8.63 18.79
N PRO A 77 0.35 -8.85 19.35
CA PRO A 77 1.15 -7.80 19.99
C PRO A 77 1.68 -6.73 19.02
N ASN A 78 1.87 -7.08 17.74
CA ASN A 78 2.38 -6.16 16.72
C ASN A 78 1.36 -5.09 16.29
N PHE A 79 0.10 -5.23 16.69
CA PHE A 79 -1.00 -4.36 16.27
C PHE A 79 -1.12 -3.05 17.05
N THR A 80 -0.71 -3.06 18.33
CA THR A 80 -1.00 -1.96 19.26
C THR A 80 -0.44 -0.61 18.78
N TRP A 81 0.85 -0.53 18.45
CA TRP A 81 1.46 0.75 18.06
C TRP A 81 0.93 1.28 16.71
N PRO A 82 0.76 0.42 15.68
CA PRO A 82 0.06 0.81 14.46
C PRO A 82 -1.35 1.34 14.70
N LEU A 83 -2.11 0.77 15.64
CA LEU A 83 -3.42 1.31 16.00
C LEU A 83 -3.32 2.68 16.66
N MET A 84 -2.40 2.87 17.62
CA MET A 84 -2.23 4.18 18.29
C MET A 84 -1.88 5.30 17.29
N MET A 85 -1.10 4.97 16.26
CA MET A 85 -0.81 5.85 15.13
C MET A 85 -2.06 6.11 14.27
N PHE A 86 -2.89 5.08 14.01
CA PHE A 86 -4.10 5.15 13.20
C PHE A 86 -5.21 5.99 13.83
N SER A 87 -5.39 5.88 15.15
CA SER A 87 -6.42 6.59 15.91
C SER A 87 -6.01 8.01 16.33
N ASP A 88 -4.81 8.45 15.93
CA ASP A 88 -4.18 9.68 16.41
C ASP A 88 -4.08 9.74 17.95
N ALA A 89 -4.08 8.59 18.63
CA ALA A 89 -3.89 8.53 20.09
C ALA A 89 -2.45 8.88 20.49
N LEU A 90 -1.48 8.56 19.64
CA LEU A 90 -0.09 8.98 19.80
C LEU A 90 0.44 9.61 18.50
N PRO A 91 1.16 10.74 18.58
CA PRO A 91 1.75 11.36 17.40
C PRO A 91 2.89 10.50 16.82
N GLU A 92 3.06 10.53 15.49
CA GLU A 92 4.09 9.76 14.80
C GLU A 92 5.52 10.12 15.29
N SER A 93 5.76 11.36 15.71
CA SER A 93 7.04 11.79 16.29
C SER A 93 7.38 11.03 17.58
N ALA A 94 6.41 10.87 18.49
CA ALA A 94 6.59 10.12 19.73
C ALA A 94 6.82 8.64 19.43
N LEU A 95 6.01 8.05 18.55
CA LEU A 95 6.16 6.65 18.16
C LEU A 95 7.50 6.38 17.47
N LYS A 96 8.02 7.34 16.69
CA LYS A 96 9.37 7.30 16.10
C LYS A 96 10.43 7.31 17.19
N MET A 97 10.33 8.23 18.15
CA MET A 97 11.27 8.32 19.27
C MET A 97 11.30 7.03 20.10
N MET A 98 10.16 6.35 20.23
CA MET A 98 10.05 5.05 20.89
C MET A 98 10.51 3.86 20.03
N GLY A 99 10.95 4.09 18.78
CA GLY A 99 11.37 3.04 17.85
C GLY A 99 10.22 2.11 17.41
N LYS A 100 8.96 2.53 17.54
CA LYS A 100 7.78 1.68 17.26
C LYS A 100 7.30 1.74 15.82
N ILE A 101 7.66 2.79 15.09
CA ILE A 101 7.23 2.97 13.69
C ILE A 101 8.39 3.34 12.80
N HIS A 102 8.29 2.95 11.53
CA HIS A 102 9.18 3.35 10.46
C HIS A 102 8.64 4.58 9.74
N LEU A 103 9.29 5.74 9.85
CA LEU A 103 8.82 6.95 9.14
C LEU A 103 9.09 6.94 7.63
N GLY A 104 9.89 5.98 7.14
CA GLY A 104 10.40 6.03 5.79
C GLY A 104 11.62 6.95 5.69
N ARG A 105 12.30 6.87 4.55
CA ARG A 105 13.26 7.87 4.12
C ARG A 105 12.64 8.63 2.95
N PRO A 106 12.86 9.94 2.83
CA PRO A 106 12.51 10.65 1.61
C PRO A 106 13.07 9.88 0.41
N LEU A 107 12.20 9.56 -0.55
CA LEU A 107 12.64 8.94 -1.80
C LEU A 107 13.31 10.01 -2.64
N THR A 108 14.47 9.70 -3.21
CA THR A 108 15.08 10.57 -4.22
C THR A 108 14.14 10.64 -5.41
N LEU A 109 13.54 11.81 -5.60
CA LEU A 109 12.66 12.05 -6.74
C LEU A 109 13.54 12.16 -7.99
N LYS A 110 13.29 11.28 -8.95
CA LYS A 110 13.90 11.35 -10.27
C LYS A 110 12.94 12.00 -11.25
N THR A 111 13.46 12.84 -12.13
CA THR A 111 12.68 13.34 -13.27
C THR A 111 12.32 12.18 -14.21
N ARG A 112 11.31 12.36 -15.07
CA ARG A 112 10.97 11.34 -16.07
C ARG A 112 12.18 11.02 -16.96
N LYS A 113 12.92 12.05 -17.39
CA LYS A 113 14.17 11.91 -18.15
C LYS A 113 15.18 11.01 -17.41
N GLU A 114 15.39 11.25 -16.12
CA GLU A 114 16.29 10.43 -15.28
C GLU A 114 15.79 8.99 -15.07
N LEU A 115 14.48 8.79 -14.97
CA LEU A 115 13.88 7.45 -14.87
C LEU A 115 14.09 6.68 -16.16
N ILE A 116 13.81 7.29 -17.31
CA ILE A 116 14.02 6.69 -18.63
C ILE A 116 15.50 6.37 -18.84
N ALA A 117 16.40 7.29 -18.48
CA ALA A 117 17.85 7.07 -18.54
C ALA A 117 18.32 5.93 -17.63
N SER A 118 17.57 5.57 -16.59
CA SER A 118 17.91 4.46 -15.69
C SER A 118 17.40 3.09 -16.16
N LEU A 119 16.63 3.03 -17.25
CA LEU A 119 16.16 1.78 -17.82
C LEU A 119 17.30 1.01 -18.50
N LYS A 120 17.25 -0.33 -18.42
CA LYS A 120 18.14 -1.17 -19.23
C LYS A 120 17.79 -0.96 -20.71
N LEU A 121 18.81 -1.00 -21.58
CA LEU A 121 18.65 -0.72 -23.02
C LEU A 121 17.53 -1.54 -23.68
N HIS A 122 17.39 -2.83 -23.33
CA HIS A 122 16.33 -3.69 -23.89
C HIS A 122 14.91 -3.33 -23.42
N TYR A 123 14.74 -2.53 -22.37
CA TYR A 123 13.41 -2.03 -21.97
C TYR A 123 12.98 -0.80 -22.77
N LEU A 124 13.91 -0.12 -23.43
CA LEU A 124 13.59 1.04 -24.27
C LEU A 124 12.64 0.66 -25.41
N GLN A 125 12.63 -0.60 -25.85
CA GLN A 125 11.71 -1.09 -26.89
C GLN A 125 10.22 -1.02 -26.53
N TYR A 126 9.90 -0.93 -25.23
CA TYR A 126 8.51 -0.85 -24.76
C TYR A 126 8.04 0.60 -24.58
N LEU A 127 8.93 1.58 -24.75
CA LEU A 127 8.55 2.98 -24.77
C LEU A 127 7.86 3.29 -26.10
N ARG A 128 6.90 4.20 -26.05
CA ARG A 128 6.20 4.70 -27.24
C ARG A 128 6.78 6.04 -27.63
N SER A 129 6.66 6.43 -28.90
CA SER A 129 7.14 7.72 -29.39
C SER A 129 6.41 8.92 -28.79
N ASP A 130 5.19 8.75 -28.28
CA ASP A 130 4.41 9.76 -27.56
C ASP A 130 4.80 9.88 -26.07
N ASN A 131 5.72 9.05 -25.58
CA ASN A 131 6.28 9.25 -24.25
C ASN A 131 7.18 10.50 -24.25
N GLY A 132 6.89 11.48 -23.39
CA GLY A 132 7.79 12.63 -23.19
C GLY A 132 9.15 12.22 -22.59
N ASP A 133 10.14 13.11 -22.75
CA ASP A 133 11.51 13.00 -22.20
C ASP A 133 12.33 11.78 -22.67
N LEU A 134 12.05 11.29 -23.88
CA LEU A 134 12.84 10.25 -24.53
C LEU A 134 14.27 10.74 -24.86
N PRO A 135 15.24 9.81 -25.00
CA PRO A 135 16.58 10.15 -25.47
C PRO A 135 16.56 10.89 -26.81
N GLU A 136 17.47 11.85 -26.97
CA GLU A 136 17.75 12.48 -28.27
C GLU A 136 18.21 11.36 -29.24
N ASN A 137 17.46 11.13 -30.32
CA ASN A 137 17.59 10.01 -31.27
C ASN A 137 16.93 8.67 -30.84
N TYR A 138 15.95 8.69 -29.95
CA TYR A 138 15.12 7.50 -29.72
C TYR A 138 14.26 7.18 -30.94
N GLU A 139 14.52 6.04 -31.57
CA GLU A 139 13.62 5.44 -32.55
C GLU A 139 12.92 4.23 -31.91
N PRO A 140 11.58 4.19 -31.89
CA PRO A 140 10.87 3.01 -31.42
C PRO A 140 11.25 1.83 -32.33
N PRO A 141 11.61 0.66 -31.77
CA PRO A 141 11.90 -0.49 -32.60
C PRO A 141 10.68 -0.82 -33.44
N SER A 142 10.93 -1.08 -34.74
CA SER A 142 9.91 -1.55 -35.67
C SER A 142 9.14 -2.69 -35.01
N THR A 143 7.85 -2.48 -34.77
CA THR A 143 6.93 -3.48 -34.25
C THR A 143 6.84 -4.61 -35.27
N LYS A 144 7.79 -5.56 -35.23
CA LYS A 144 7.54 -6.88 -35.76
C LYS A 144 6.43 -7.44 -34.88
N PRO A 145 5.26 -7.81 -35.44
CA PRO A 145 4.24 -8.46 -34.64
C PRO A 145 4.88 -9.66 -33.95
N LEU A 146 4.82 -9.69 -32.61
CA LEU A 146 5.08 -10.92 -31.88
C LEU A 146 4.18 -11.95 -32.53
N LYS A 147 4.76 -12.98 -33.16
CA LYS A 147 3.99 -14.12 -33.67
C LYS A 147 3.04 -14.51 -32.56
N ALA A 148 1.74 -14.36 -32.82
CA ALA A 148 0.68 -14.66 -31.89
C ALA A 148 1.02 -15.98 -31.20
N ALA A 149 1.15 -15.93 -29.87
CA ALA A 149 1.34 -17.12 -29.07
C ALA A 149 0.29 -18.13 -29.52
N ARG A 150 0.76 -19.29 -29.97
CA ARG A 150 -0.05 -20.46 -30.35
C ARG A 150 -1.28 -20.52 -29.46
N ALA A 151 -2.46 -20.51 -30.10
CA ALA A 151 -3.72 -20.79 -29.46
C ALA A 151 -3.54 -21.98 -28.52
N LEU A 152 -3.72 -21.75 -27.22
CA LEU A 152 -3.83 -22.82 -26.25
C LEU A 152 -5.08 -23.63 -26.64
N PRO A 153 -4.97 -24.94 -26.91
CA PRO A 153 -6.14 -25.76 -27.15
C PRO A 153 -6.98 -25.74 -25.87
N VAL A 154 -8.21 -25.27 -26.00
CA VAL A 154 -9.25 -25.47 -25.00
C VAL A 154 -9.55 -26.97 -24.98
N LEU A 155 -9.25 -27.62 -23.86
CA LEU A 155 -9.76 -28.93 -23.49
C LEU A 155 -10.71 -28.73 -22.31
#